data_AF-A0A7C7QVH9-F1
#
_entry.id   AF-A0A7C7QVH9-F1
#
_cell.length_a   1.000
_cell.length_b   1.000
_cell.length_c   1.000
_cell.angle_alpha   90.00
_cell.angle_beta   90.00
_cell.angle_gamma   90.00
#
_symmetry.space_group_name_H-M   'P 1'
#
loop_
_entity.id
_entity.type
_entity.pdbx_description
1 polymer ?
#
loop_
_entity_poly.entity_id
_entity_poly.type
_entity_poly.pdbx_seq_one_letter_code
_entity_poly.pdbx_strand_id
1 'polypeptide(L)'
;MAMASSDNAVRSSNFTRALIYLVLILFALFYLLPFGIMLVNSLKPLEEITGGNMISLPQNWTIAPWLSAWSTAQIGVQPTGLRPYFINSIVMAVPAVAISTFVGALNGYVLTKWHFRGATWIFGLLLFSCFIPFQ
;
A
#
# COMPACT_ATOMS: atom_id res chain seq x y z
N MET A 1 -39.17 7.98 -7.05
CA MET A 1 -38.53 9.00 -7.91
C MET A 1 -37.89 10.03 -6.98
N ALA A 2 -36.65 9.79 -6.53
CA ALA A 2 -35.92 10.72 -5.66
C ALA A 2 -34.88 11.43 -6.52
N MET A 3 -35.10 12.71 -6.72
CA MET A 3 -34.26 13.62 -7.49
C MET A 3 -32.93 13.78 -6.76
N ALA A 4 -31.83 13.36 -7.37
CA ALA A 4 -30.49 13.65 -6.87
C ALA A 4 -30.33 15.17 -6.84
N SER A 5 -30.23 15.76 -5.64
CA SER A 5 -29.89 17.18 -5.50
C SER A 5 -28.48 17.37 -6.06
N SER A 6 -28.41 17.95 -7.26
CA SER A 6 -27.16 18.41 -7.84
C SER A 6 -26.80 19.74 -7.18
N ASP A 7 -26.44 19.71 -5.89
CA ASP A 7 -26.13 20.92 -5.14
C ASP A 7 -24.62 21.11 -4.97
N ASN A 8 -24.18 22.22 -5.55
CA ASN A 8 -22.89 22.89 -5.46
C ASN A 8 -21.70 22.22 -6.17
N ALA A 9 -21.80 22.16 -7.50
CA ALA A 9 -20.62 22.44 -8.31
C ALA A 9 -20.19 23.88 -8.02
N VAL A 10 -19.38 24.07 -6.97
CA VAL A 10 -18.59 25.30 -6.80
C VAL A 10 -18.00 25.57 -8.17
N ARG A 11 -18.35 26.69 -8.81
CA ARG A 11 -17.66 27.19 -10.00
C ARG A 11 -16.25 27.54 -9.55
N SER A 12 -15.43 26.49 -9.37
CA SER A 12 -14.06 26.60 -8.97
C SER A 12 -13.37 27.27 -10.13
N SER A 13 -13.10 28.57 -9.96
CA SER A 13 -12.32 29.35 -10.91
C SER A 13 -11.03 28.58 -11.24
N ASN A 14 -10.49 28.77 -12.44
CA ASN A 14 -9.21 28.16 -12.83
C ASN A 14 -8.11 28.45 -11.80
N PHE A 15 -8.18 29.59 -11.12
CA PHE A 15 -7.30 29.97 -10.01
C PHE A 15 -7.45 29.07 -8.78
N THR A 16 -8.68 28.80 -8.33
CA THR A 16 -8.94 27.88 -7.20
C THR A 16 -8.44 26.47 -7.53
N ARG A 17 -8.64 25.98 -8.76
CA ARG A 17 -8.11 24.68 -9.19
C ARG A 17 -6.58 24.66 -9.19
N ALA A 18 -5.95 25.73 -9.70
CA ALA A 18 -4.50 25.87 -9.70
C ALA A 18 -3.93 25.87 -8.27
N LEU A 19 -4.59 26.56 -7.33
CA LEU A 19 -4.21 26.56 -5.91
C LEU A 19 -4.33 25.17 -5.28
N ILE A 20 -5.44 24.45 -5.54
CA ILE A 20 -5.62 23.08 -5.06
C ILE A 20 -4.52 22.17 -5.60
N TYR A 21 -4.21 22.23 -6.89
CA TYR A 21 -3.16 21.40 -7.47
C TYR A 21 -1.78 21.76 -6.96
N LEU A 22 -1.47 23.05 -6.77
CA LEU A 22 -0.22 23.47 -6.16
C LEU A 22 -0.05 22.85 -4.78
N VAL A 23 -1.07 22.94 -3.93
CA VAL A 23 -1.05 22.35 -2.58
C VAL A 23 -0.89 20.83 -2.66
N LEU A 24 -1.67 20.14 -3.51
CA LEU A 24 -1.56 18.69 -3.69
C LEU A 24 -0.17 18.26 -4.17
N ILE A 25 0.44 18.99 -5.10
CA ILE A 25 1.80 18.72 -5.58
C ILE A 25 2.82 18.92 -4.47
N LEU A 26 2.71 19.99 -3.67
CA LEU A 26 3.60 20.22 -2.54
C LEU A 26 3.52 19.10 -1.51
N PHE A 27 2.30 18.65 -1.16
CA PHE A 27 2.12 17.50 -0.27
C PHE A 27 2.66 16.20 -0.89
N ALA A 28 2.39 15.95 -2.17
CA ALA A 28 2.91 14.79 -2.87
C ALA A 28 4.45 14.76 -2.85
N LEU A 29 5.11 15.88 -3.16
CA LEU A 29 6.57 15.99 -3.10
C LEU A 29 7.10 15.79 -1.68
N PHE A 30 6.44 16.37 -0.67
CA PHE A 30 6.82 16.19 0.73
C PHE A 30 6.76 14.71 1.17
N TYR A 31 5.68 14.00 0.83
CA TYR A 31 5.53 12.58 1.15
C TYR A 31 6.45 11.66 0.31
N LEU A 32 6.77 12.06 -0.93
CA LEU A 32 7.69 11.31 -1.79
C LEU A 32 9.16 11.55 -1.46
N LEU A 33 9.50 12.63 -0.75
CA LEU A 33 10.87 12.96 -0.37
C LEU A 33 11.60 11.80 0.33
N PRO A 34 11.08 11.21 1.44
CA PRO A 34 11.76 10.09 2.08
C PRO A 34 11.88 8.86 1.17
N PHE A 35 10.87 8.61 0.32
CA PHE A 35 10.91 7.53 -0.66
C PHE A 35 12.00 7.77 -1.72
N GLY A 36 12.15 9.00 -2.21
CA GLY A 36 13.20 9.39 -3.14
C GLY A 36 14.60 9.19 -2.54
N ILE A 37 14.79 9.57 -1.27
CA ILE A 37 16.04 9.31 -0.54
C ILE A 37 16.32 7.80 -0.44
N MET A 38 15.30 6.99 -0.12
CA MET A 38 15.47 5.53 -0.06
C MET A 38 15.86 4.94 -1.42
N LEU A 39 15.22 5.38 -2.51
CA LEU A 39 15.55 4.93 -3.87
C LEU A 39 16.99 5.30 -4.25
N VAL A 40 17.38 6.54 -4.03
CA VAL A 40 18.73 7.04 -4.32
C VAL A 40 19.79 6.23 -3.54
N ASN A 41 19.56 5.97 -2.26
CA ASN A 41 20.50 5.17 -1.46
C ASN A 41 20.51 3.70 -1.84
N SER A 42 19.40 3.14 -2.34
CA SER A 42 19.38 1.75 -2.83
C SER A 42 20.31 1.51 -4.04
N LEU A 43 20.71 2.58 -4.71
CA LEU A 43 21.57 2.57 -5.90
C LEU A 43 23.01 3.04 -5.63
N LYS A 44 23.37 3.22 -4.35
CA LYS A 44 24.72 3.61 -3.90
C LYS A 44 25.47 2.43 -3.29
N PRO A 45 26.80 2.42 -3.39
CA PRO A 45 27.62 1.51 -2.58
C PRO A 45 27.53 1.88 -1.08
N LEU A 46 27.72 0.89 -0.20
CA LEU A 46 27.51 1.06 1.24
C LEU A 46 28.46 2.10 1.85
N GLU A 47 29.67 2.19 1.33
CA GLU A 47 30.72 3.11 1.77
C GLU A 47 30.32 4.58 1.54
N GLU A 48 29.53 4.86 0.50
CA GLU A 48 29.03 6.21 0.23
C GLU A 48 27.94 6.61 1.24
N ILE A 49 27.13 5.64 1.68
CA ILE A 49 26.08 5.86 2.68
C ILE A 49 26.69 6.06 4.07
N THR A 50 27.66 5.22 4.45
CA THR A 50 28.34 5.29 5.76
C THR A 50 29.30 6.49 5.87
N GLY A 51 29.79 7.00 4.74
CA GLY A 51 30.62 8.21 4.66
C GLY A 51 29.87 9.54 4.83
N GLY A 52 28.55 9.52 5.10
CA GLY A 52 27.74 10.72 5.37
C GLY A 52 27.00 11.32 4.16
N ASN A 53 27.11 10.71 2.98
CA ASN A 53 26.47 11.18 1.74
C ASN A 53 25.04 10.61 1.54
N MET A 54 24.24 10.54 2.62
CA MET A 54 22.92 9.89 2.58
C MET A 54 21.88 10.69 1.78
N ILE A 55 21.94 12.03 1.80
CA ILE A 55 20.96 12.90 1.11
C ILE A 55 21.44 13.32 -0.29
N SER A 56 22.74 13.20 -0.59
CA SER A 56 23.28 13.58 -1.90
C SER A 56 22.84 12.62 -3.01
N LEU A 57 22.97 13.03 -4.26
CA LEU A 57 22.84 12.11 -5.40
C LEU A 57 24.02 11.10 -5.41
N PRO A 58 23.82 9.91 -6.01
CA PRO A 58 24.87 8.89 -6.11
C PRO A 58 26.04 9.41 -6.92
N GLN A 59 27.25 9.32 -6.36
CA GLN A 59 28.47 9.52 -7.14
C GLN A 59 28.75 8.29 -8.01
N ASN A 60 28.55 7.10 -7.42
CA ASN A 60 28.69 5.82 -8.10
C ASN A 60 27.34 5.10 -8.14
N TRP A 61 26.77 4.95 -9.33
CA TRP A 61 25.53 4.22 -9.53
C TRP A 61 25.81 2.72 -9.61
N THR A 62 25.14 1.93 -8.77
CA THR A 62 25.30 0.47 -8.74
C THR A 62 24.02 -0.25 -8.31
N ILE A 63 23.85 -1.47 -8.81
CA ILE A 63 22.78 -2.40 -8.39
C ILE A 63 23.31 -3.52 -7.50
N ALA A 64 24.60 -3.50 -7.14
CA ALA A 64 25.20 -4.51 -6.28
C ALA A 64 24.46 -4.69 -4.94
N PRO A 65 23.97 -3.63 -4.25
CA PRO A 65 23.16 -3.79 -3.04
C PRO A 65 21.88 -4.60 -3.28
N TRP A 66 21.22 -4.45 -4.44
CA TRP A 66 20.03 -5.23 -4.79
C TRP A 66 20.34 -6.71 -4.97
N LEU A 67 21.41 -7.03 -5.69
CA LEU A 67 21.86 -8.42 -5.92
C LEU A 67 22.26 -9.09 -4.60
N SER A 68 23.00 -8.37 -3.76
CA SER A 68 23.39 -8.85 -2.44
C SER A 68 22.18 -9.02 -1.53
N ALA A 69 21.30 -8.03 -1.44
CA ALA A 69 20.06 -8.11 -0.66
C ALA A 69 19.19 -9.30 -1.08
N TRP A 70 19.12 -9.60 -2.37
CA TRP A 70 18.30 -10.70 -2.88
C TRP A 70 18.87 -12.08 -2.55
N SER A 71 20.20 -12.26 -2.60
CA SER A 71 20.81 -13.59 -2.64
C SER A 71 21.80 -13.91 -1.50
N THR A 72 22.48 -12.93 -0.92
CA THR A 72 23.60 -13.16 0.01
C THR A 72 23.51 -12.37 1.32
N ALA A 73 22.60 -11.41 1.41
CA ALA A 73 22.45 -10.60 2.62
C ALA A 73 22.03 -11.46 3.82
N GLN A 74 22.70 -11.26 4.95
CA GLN A 74 22.41 -11.95 6.20
C GLN A 74 21.30 -11.21 6.95
N ILE A 75 20.06 -11.49 6.57
CA ILE A 75 18.85 -10.87 7.15
C ILE A 75 18.33 -11.68 8.36
N GLY A 76 18.77 -12.94 8.51
CA GLY A 76 18.39 -13.82 9.61
C GLY A 76 19.50 -14.81 9.98
N VAL A 77 19.12 -16.00 10.47
CA VAL A 77 20.07 -17.04 10.92
C VAL A 77 20.95 -17.57 9.78
N GLN A 78 20.46 -17.51 8.54
CA GLN A 78 21.15 -18.00 7.35
C GLN A 78 21.38 -16.87 6.34
N PRO A 79 22.54 -16.85 5.63
CA PRO A 79 22.86 -15.84 4.62
C PRO A 79 22.21 -16.19 3.27
N THR A 80 20.88 -16.33 3.25
CA THR A 80 20.11 -16.72 2.06
C THR A 80 19.50 -15.52 1.33
N GLY A 81 19.78 -14.29 1.78
CA GLY A 81 19.17 -13.08 1.25
C GLY A 81 17.67 -12.98 1.52
N LEU A 82 17.01 -12.06 0.82
CA LEU A 82 15.58 -11.77 0.97
C LEU A 82 14.69 -12.74 0.18
N ARG A 83 15.24 -13.42 -0.84
CA ARG A 83 14.49 -14.30 -1.75
C ARG A 83 13.54 -15.28 -1.03
N PRO A 84 13.95 -16.12 -0.06
CA PRO A 84 13.03 -17.09 0.55
C PRO A 84 11.90 -16.41 1.33
N TYR A 85 12.18 -15.32 2.03
CA TYR A 85 11.17 -14.57 2.80
C TYR A 85 10.15 -13.88 1.91
N PHE A 86 10.61 -13.31 0.79
CA PHE A 86 9.73 -12.70 -0.20
C PHE A 86 8.79 -13.74 -0.85
N ILE A 87 9.33 -14.91 -1.23
CA ILE A 87 8.51 -16.00 -1.78
C ILE A 87 7.52 -16.51 -0.72
N ASN A 88 7.93 -16.71 0.52
CA ASN A 88 7.01 -17.10 1.61
C ASN A 88 5.88 -16.09 1.78
N SER A 89 6.18 -14.79 1.70
CA SER A 89 5.17 -13.73 1.80
C SER A 89 4.16 -13.80 0.64
N ILE A 90 4.63 -14.05 -0.59
CA ILE A 90 3.74 -14.25 -1.75
C ILE A 90 2.88 -15.50 -1.56
N VAL A 91 3.49 -16.61 -1.17
CA VAL A 91 2.82 -17.89 -0.96
C VAL A 91 1.77 -17.80 0.16
N MET A 92 1.96 -16.93 1.14
CA MET A 92 0.95 -16.66 2.17
C MET A 92 -0.14 -15.68 1.69
N ALA A 93 0.26 -14.53 1.15
CA ALA A 93 -0.65 -13.43 0.83
C ALA A 93 -1.60 -13.77 -0.34
N VAL A 94 -1.08 -14.36 -1.41
CA VAL A 94 -1.86 -14.63 -2.63
C VAL A 94 -3.04 -15.58 -2.37
N PRO A 95 -2.84 -16.80 -1.82
CA PRO A 95 -3.97 -17.67 -1.55
C PRO A 95 -4.89 -17.12 -0.47
N ALA A 96 -4.36 -16.45 0.56
CA ALA A 96 -5.19 -15.83 1.59
C ALA A 96 -6.15 -14.78 1.00
N VAL A 97 -5.64 -13.88 0.15
CA VAL A 97 -6.46 -12.87 -0.54
C VAL A 97 -7.44 -13.53 -1.51
N ALA A 98 -7.00 -14.52 -2.29
CA ALA A 98 -7.87 -15.20 -3.25
C ALA A 98 -9.05 -15.91 -2.57
N ILE A 99 -8.78 -16.69 -1.52
CA ILE A 99 -9.81 -17.43 -0.79
C ILE A 99 -10.74 -16.47 -0.05
N SER A 100 -10.19 -15.48 0.67
CA SER A 100 -11.00 -14.51 1.41
C SER A 100 -11.87 -13.65 0.50
N THR A 101 -11.35 -13.23 -0.65
CA THR A 101 -12.11 -12.47 -1.64
C THR A 101 -13.21 -13.32 -2.26
N PHE A 102 -12.92 -14.57 -2.61
CA PHE A 102 -13.91 -15.48 -3.18
C PHE A 102 -15.06 -15.75 -2.20
N VAL A 103 -14.74 -16.12 -0.96
CA VAL A 103 -15.73 -16.35 0.10
C VAL A 103 -16.50 -15.06 0.42
N GLY A 104 -15.80 -13.92 0.51
CA GLY A 104 -16.40 -12.61 0.74
C GLY A 104 -17.39 -12.20 -0.37
N ALA A 105 -17.02 -12.42 -1.63
CA ALA A 105 -17.87 -12.12 -2.78
C ALA A 105 -19.13 -12.99 -2.81
N LEU A 106 -19.01 -14.29 -2.51
CA LEU A 106 -20.17 -15.20 -2.43
C LEU A 106 -21.14 -14.78 -1.31
N ASN A 107 -20.62 -14.51 -0.10
CA ASN A 107 -21.45 -14.08 1.03
C ASN A 107 -22.11 -12.71 0.75
N GLY A 108 -21.36 -11.77 0.16
CA GLY A 108 -21.90 -10.47 -0.26
C GLY A 108 -23.00 -10.60 -1.30
N TYR A 109 -22.85 -11.51 -2.27
CA TYR A 109 -23.89 -11.78 -3.27
C TYR A 109 -25.16 -12.33 -2.64
N VAL A 110 -25.04 -13.37 -1.79
CA VAL A 110 -26.20 -13.99 -1.12
C VAL A 110 -26.95 -12.98 -0.25
N LEU A 111 -26.23 -12.21 0.58
CA LEU A 111 -26.86 -11.26 1.51
C LEU A 111 -27.51 -10.06 0.81
N THR A 112 -27.09 -9.70 -0.40
CA THR A 112 -27.62 -8.53 -1.13
C THR A 112 -28.67 -8.89 -2.18
N LYS A 113 -28.59 -10.07 -2.80
CA LYS A 113 -29.53 -10.48 -3.86
C LYS A 113 -30.60 -11.46 -3.39
N TRP A 114 -30.37 -12.23 -2.33
CA TRP A 114 -31.33 -13.20 -1.82
C TRP A 114 -31.97 -12.71 -0.52
N HIS A 115 -33.29 -12.59 -0.50
CA HIS A 115 -34.05 -12.25 0.71
C HIS A 115 -34.48 -13.52 1.44
N PHE A 116 -33.80 -13.86 2.54
CA PHE A 116 -34.15 -14.99 3.40
C PHE A 116 -34.41 -14.54 4.84
N ARG A 117 -35.21 -15.32 5.58
CA ARG A 117 -35.58 -15.02 6.97
C ARG A 117 -34.33 -15.13 7.85
N GLY A 118 -33.85 -13.99 8.36
CA GLY A 118 -32.64 -13.90 9.21
C GLY A 118 -31.44 -13.19 8.58
N ALA A 119 -31.50 -12.78 7.31
CA ALA A 119 -30.40 -12.10 6.62
C ALA A 119 -29.90 -10.84 7.36
N THR A 120 -30.81 -10.04 7.92
CA THR A 120 -30.47 -8.83 8.70
C THR A 120 -29.65 -9.14 9.95
N TRP A 121 -29.97 -10.23 10.66
CA TRP A 121 -29.23 -10.64 11.86
C TRP A 121 -27.81 -11.11 11.50
N ILE A 122 -27.68 -11.93 10.46
CA ILE A 122 -26.38 -12.41 9.98
C ILE A 122 -25.50 -11.25 9.51
N PHE A 123 -26.07 -10.32 8.74
CA PHE A 123 -25.36 -9.12 8.30
C PHE A 123 -24.92 -8.24 9.48
N GLY A 124 -25.79 -8.06 10.48
CA GLY A 124 -25.46 -7.34 11.71
C GLY A 124 -24.32 -7.98 12.50
N LEU A 125 -24.33 -9.31 12.64
CA LEU A 125 -23.26 -10.05 13.33
C LEU A 125 -21.91 -9.99 12.57
N LEU A 126 -21.94 -10.04 11.23
CA LEU A 126 -20.75 -9.85 10.40
C LEU A 126 -20.13 -8.46 10.58
N LEU A 127 -20.96 -7.40 10.54
CA LEU A 127 -20.49 -6.03 10.80
C LEU A 127 -19.93 -5.89 12.22
N PHE A 128 -20.65 -6.41 13.22
CA PHE A 128 -20.21 -6.38 14.61
C PHE A 128 -18.83 -7.04 14.78
N SER A 129 -18.61 -8.19 14.11
CA SER A 129 -17.33 -8.92 14.16
C SER A 129 -16.15 -8.07 13.67
N CYS A 130 -16.37 -7.17 12.71
CA CYS A 130 -15.31 -6.26 12.21
C CYS A 130 -14.92 -5.18 13.23
N PHE A 131 -15.80 -4.86 14.18
CA PHE A 131 -15.55 -3.85 15.21
C PHE A 131 -14.98 -4.43 16.50
N ILE A 132 -14.93 -5.77 16.65
CA ILE A 132 -14.28 -6.40 17.80
C ILE A 132 -12.77 -6.21 17.64
N PRO A 133 -12.12 -5.41 18.50
CA PRO A 133 -10.68 -5.26 18.42
C PRO A 133 -10.03 -6.56 18.89
N PHE A 134 -9.30 -7.20 17.99
CA PHE A 134 -8.38 -8.27 18.35
C PHE A 134 -7.01 -7.62 18.60
N GLN A 135 -6.78 -7.24 19.85
CA GLN A 135 -5.47 -6.88 20.39
C GLN A 135 -5.15 -7.84 21.53
#